data_AF-A0A183EH31-F1
#
_entry.id   AF-A0A183EH31-F1
#
_cell.length_a   1.000
_cell.length_b   1.000
_cell.length_c   1.000
_cell.angle_alpha   90.00
_cell.angle_beta   90.00
_cell.angle_gamma   90.00
#
_symmetry.space_group_name_H-M   'P 1'
#
loop_
_entity.id
_entity.type
_entity.pdbx_description
1 polymer ?
#
loop_
_entity_poly.entity_id
_entity_poly.type
_entity_poly.pdbx_seq_one_letter_code
_entity_poly.pdbx_strand_id
1 'polypeptide(L)'
;LVKETSNVEYIKLIVSCLDYTADDSLARVILHTALTSSIEAGRKWATRFLGILASHEVDHFVDWGMKLMIAQLADPSAKVIRHTLRLLHRWIPQYPGSIHLIKDIQFETFGSAGTLLKAHLFADEVFVKSNLSESLVALDHWKKEFNLHYVTIIEEDVRVALLNAKRSLDGRFARASSERSAKFGVAMPVHLYGQLAQHETGRDILLKTGEADRLLDLLRDSPVPLDVHETSEIKSALYALGHIAAVVDPKEESEGQEEVEVKDACL
;
A
#
# COMPACT_ATOMS: atom_id res chain seq x y z
N LEU A 1 3.72 12.56 -31.98
CA LEU A 1 5.01 12.23 -31.29
C LEU A 1 4.88 11.26 -30.10
N VAL A 2 4.31 11.63 -28.94
CA VAL A 2 4.23 10.72 -27.75
C VAL A 2 3.54 9.38 -28.05
N LYS A 3 2.51 9.39 -28.91
CA LYS A 3 1.79 8.17 -29.35
C LYS A 3 2.56 7.32 -30.35
N GLU A 4 3.33 7.96 -31.23
CA GLU A 4 3.86 7.31 -32.45
C GLU A 4 5.30 6.84 -32.29
N THR A 5 6.04 7.39 -31.31
CA THR A 5 7.44 7.05 -31.14
C THR A 5 7.62 5.68 -30.51
N SER A 6 8.55 4.89 -31.08
CA SER A 6 9.05 3.65 -30.48
C SER A 6 10.20 3.90 -29.50
N ASN A 7 10.73 5.12 -29.45
CA ASN A 7 11.85 5.46 -28.57
C ASN A 7 11.33 6.06 -27.25
N VAL A 8 11.48 5.29 -26.17
CA VAL A 8 11.05 5.69 -24.84
C VAL A 8 11.73 6.99 -24.36
N GLU A 9 12.96 7.27 -24.79
CA GLU A 9 13.71 8.44 -24.32
C GLU A 9 13.04 9.77 -24.71
N TYR A 10 12.37 9.83 -25.87
CA TYR A 10 11.60 11.01 -26.24
C TYR A 10 10.38 11.21 -25.34
N ILE A 11 9.71 10.13 -24.95
CA ILE A 11 8.59 10.20 -24.00
C ILE A 11 9.09 10.74 -22.66
N LYS A 12 10.24 10.21 -22.17
CA LYS A 12 10.84 10.67 -20.91
C LYS A 12 11.12 12.15 -20.95
N LEU A 13 11.86 12.61 -21.96
CA LEU A 13 12.26 14.01 -22.13
C LEU A 13 11.04 14.94 -22.20
N ILE A 14 10.04 14.59 -23.02
CA ILE A 14 8.84 15.43 -23.18
C ILE A 14 8.10 15.53 -21.84
N VAL A 15 7.79 14.39 -21.22
CA VAL A 15 6.98 14.36 -20.00
C VAL A 15 7.74 14.94 -18.80
N SER A 16 9.05 14.76 -18.68
CA SER A 16 9.81 15.30 -17.54
C SER A 16 10.01 16.81 -17.55
N CYS A 17 9.83 17.46 -18.70
CA CYS A 17 10.12 18.89 -18.87
C CYS A 17 8.88 19.79 -18.84
N LEU A 18 7.68 19.23 -18.62
CA LEU A 18 6.43 19.98 -18.59
C LEU A 18 6.07 20.38 -17.15
N ASP A 19 5.38 21.52 -17.03
CA ASP A 19 4.80 21.98 -15.76
C ASP A 19 3.37 21.46 -15.62
N TYR A 20 3.07 20.82 -14.48
CA TYR A 20 1.80 20.17 -14.17
C TYR A 20 0.95 20.93 -13.15
N THR A 21 1.45 22.06 -12.64
CA THR A 21 0.79 22.87 -11.61
C THR A 21 -0.50 23.51 -12.12
N ALA A 22 -0.48 24.06 -13.34
CA ALA A 22 -1.64 24.71 -13.95
C ALA A 22 -2.77 23.72 -14.27
N ASP A 23 -3.98 24.07 -13.82
CA ASP A 23 -5.22 23.38 -14.16
C ASP A 23 -5.50 23.42 -15.67
N ASP A 24 -6.10 22.33 -16.18
CA ASP A 24 -6.41 22.13 -17.60
C ASP A 24 -5.25 22.40 -18.57
N SER A 25 -4.02 22.24 -18.10
CA SER A 25 -2.85 22.41 -18.95
C SER A 25 -2.73 21.29 -19.99
N LEU A 26 -2.28 21.68 -21.19
CA LEU A 26 -1.88 20.75 -22.24
C LEU A 26 -0.85 19.71 -21.72
N ALA A 27 -0.08 20.08 -20.69
CA ALA A 27 0.84 19.19 -20.01
C ALA A 27 0.15 17.95 -19.41
N ARG A 28 -0.95 18.12 -18.66
CA ARG A 28 -1.72 16.99 -18.10
C ARG A 28 -2.30 16.10 -19.20
N VAL A 29 -2.72 16.68 -20.34
CA VAL A 29 -3.18 15.93 -21.53
C VAL A 29 -2.05 15.12 -22.16
N ILE A 30 -0.86 15.69 -22.27
CA ILE A 30 0.33 15.01 -22.78
C ILE A 30 0.73 13.85 -21.86
N LEU A 31 0.70 14.06 -20.54
CA LEU A 31 0.96 13.00 -19.55
C LEU A 31 -0.07 11.88 -19.63
N HIS A 32 -1.37 12.21 -19.68
CA HIS A 32 -2.43 11.22 -19.89
C HIS A 32 -2.21 10.42 -21.19
N THR A 33 -1.79 11.10 -22.26
CA THR A 33 -1.46 10.45 -23.53
C THR A 33 -0.26 9.49 -23.37
N ALA A 34 0.78 9.91 -22.65
CA ALA A 34 1.93 9.05 -22.36
C ALA A 34 1.53 7.82 -21.52
N LEU A 35 0.61 7.98 -20.58
CA LEU A 35 0.09 6.93 -19.69
C LEU A 35 -0.82 5.91 -20.40
N THR A 36 -1.49 6.28 -21.49
CA THR A 36 -2.52 5.43 -22.13
C THR A 36 -2.14 4.94 -23.52
N SER A 37 -1.47 5.78 -24.31
CA SER A 37 -1.33 5.58 -25.76
C SER A 37 0.11 5.32 -26.21
N SER A 38 1.09 5.35 -25.30
CA SER A 38 2.48 5.07 -25.65
C SER A 38 2.81 3.58 -25.59
N ILE A 39 4.01 3.20 -26.05
CA ILE A 39 4.54 1.84 -25.91
C ILE A 39 4.61 1.41 -24.43
N GLU A 40 4.60 0.09 -24.13
CA GLU A 40 4.62 -0.43 -22.75
C GLU A 40 5.70 0.21 -21.87
N ALA A 41 6.91 0.37 -22.41
CA ALA A 41 8.03 0.99 -21.70
C ALA A 41 7.77 2.47 -21.35
N GLY A 42 7.10 3.19 -22.24
CA GLY A 42 6.68 4.58 -22.07
C GLY A 42 5.60 4.71 -21.01
N ARG A 43 4.54 3.90 -21.09
CA ARG A 43 3.47 3.90 -20.07
C ARG A 43 4.03 3.58 -18.70
N LYS A 44 4.80 2.50 -18.57
CA LYS A 44 5.48 2.12 -17.32
C LYS A 44 6.35 3.25 -16.75
N TRP A 45 7.07 3.99 -17.60
CA TRP A 45 7.88 5.12 -17.14
C TRP A 45 7.01 6.31 -16.74
N ALA A 46 5.96 6.64 -17.49
CA ALA A 46 5.02 7.69 -17.15
C ALA A 46 4.28 7.38 -15.83
N THR A 47 3.91 6.12 -15.59
CA THR A 47 3.36 5.66 -14.30
C THR A 47 4.36 5.91 -13.17
N ARG A 48 5.66 5.60 -13.36
CA ARG A 48 6.72 5.93 -12.38
C ARG A 48 6.81 7.43 -12.12
N PHE A 49 6.69 8.22 -13.18
CA PHE A 49 6.79 9.66 -13.11
C PHE A 49 5.64 10.29 -12.30
N LEU A 50 4.44 9.71 -12.31
CA LEU A 50 3.38 10.11 -11.36
C LEU A 50 3.83 10.01 -9.90
N GLY A 51 4.65 9.01 -9.55
CA GLY A 51 5.21 8.90 -8.21
C GLY A 51 6.26 9.97 -7.87
N ILE A 52 6.89 10.59 -8.88
CA ILE A 52 7.78 11.74 -8.69
C ILE A 52 6.95 13.00 -8.50
N LEU A 53 5.88 13.18 -9.29
CA LEU A 53 4.97 14.32 -9.11
C LEU A 53 4.31 14.28 -7.72
N ALA A 54 3.88 13.11 -7.27
CA ALA A 54 3.36 12.89 -5.92
C ALA A 54 4.37 13.31 -4.82
N SER A 55 5.68 13.07 -5.02
CA SER A 55 6.68 13.46 -4.01
C SER A 55 6.98 14.95 -3.96
N HIS A 56 6.50 15.73 -4.92
CA HIS A 56 6.69 17.18 -4.98
C HIS A 56 5.41 17.93 -4.59
N GLU A 57 4.40 17.24 -4.06
CA GLU A 57 3.17 17.84 -3.53
C GLU A 57 2.51 18.82 -4.51
N VAL A 58 2.47 18.45 -5.80
CA VAL A 58 1.86 19.30 -6.84
C VAL A 58 0.41 19.65 -6.46
N ASP A 59 0.01 20.89 -6.71
CA ASP A 59 -1.32 21.39 -6.37
C ASP A 59 -2.42 20.46 -6.90
N HIS A 60 -3.42 20.23 -6.03
CA HIS A 60 -4.60 19.40 -6.35
C HIS A 60 -4.27 18.00 -6.87
N PHE A 61 -3.11 17.42 -6.49
CA PHE A 61 -2.66 16.12 -7.01
C PHE A 61 -3.68 14.98 -6.81
N VAL A 62 -4.47 15.01 -5.74
CA VAL A 62 -5.55 14.02 -5.51
C VAL A 62 -6.59 14.07 -6.63
N ASP A 63 -6.92 15.26 -7.13
CA ASP A 63 -8.00 15.48 -8.08
C ASP A 63 -7.69 14.99 -9.49
N TRP A 64 -6.40 14.89 -9.85
CA TRP A 64 -5.96 14.45 -11.17
C TRP A 64 -4.90 13.35 -11.09
N GLY A 65 -3.81 13.54 -10.36
CA GLY A 65 -2.64 12.66 -10.31
C GLY A 65 -2.94 11.31 -9.69
N MET A 66 -3.64 11.29 -8.54
CA MET A 66 -4.09 10.02 -7.92
C MET A 66 -5.10 9.30 -8.80
N LYS A 67 -6.03 10.01 -9.44
CA LYS A 67 -6.98 9.41 -10.40
C LYS A 67 -6.26 8.79 -11.61
N LEU A 68 -5.27 9.49 -12.17
CA LEU A 68 -4.42 8.95 -13.23
C LEU A 68 -3.65 7.72 -12.76
N MET A 69 -3.12 7.71 -11.54
CA MET A 69 -2.43 6.56 -10.98
C MET A 69 -3.38 5.37 -10.83
N ILE A 70 -4.58 5.56 -10.27
CA ILE A 70 -5.59 4.51 -10.14
C ILE A 70 -6.02 3.97 -11.51
N ALA A 71 -6.22 4.85 -12.50
CA ALA A 71 -6.60 4.46 -13.86
C ALA A 71 -5.57 3.51 -14.53
N GLN A 72 -4.30 3.54 -14.12
CA GLN A 72 -3.27 2.63 -14.63
C GLN A 72 -3.44 1.18 -14.16
N LEU A 73 -4.38 0.88 -13.27
CA LEU A 73 -4.77 -0.50 -12.94
C LEU A 73 -5.52 -1.18 -14.09
N ALA A 74 -6.07 -0.42 -15.05
CA ALA A 74 -6.72 -0.93 -16.25
C ALA A 74 -5.75 -1.13 -17.43
N ASP A 75 -4.44 -0.97 -17.24
CA ASP A 75 -3.44 -1.15 -18.32
C ASP A 75 -3.37 -2.63 -18.78
N PRO A 76 -3.27 -2.91 -20.09
CA PRO A 76 -3.16 -4.29 -20.57
C PRO A 76 -1.86 -5.00 -20.14
N SER A 77 -0.82 -4.27 -19.73
CA SER A 77 0.44 -4.85 -19.28
C SER A 77 0.45 -5.07 -17.76
N ALA A 78 0.55 -6.34 -17.36
CA ALA A 78 0.75 -6.71 -15.95
C ALA A 78 1.99 -6.04 -15.30
N LYS A 79 2.99 -5.63 -16.10
CA LYS A 79 4.17 -4.90 -15.60
C LYS A 79 3.82 -3.48 -15.18
N VAL A 80 2.90 -2.82 -15.90
CA VAL A 80 2.38 -1.49 -15.55
C VAL A 80 1.50 -1.63 -14.32
N ILE A 81 0.52 -2.55 -14.31
CA ILE A 81 -0.36 -2.80 -13.16
C ILE A 81 0.45 -3.06 -11.87
N ARG A 82 1.43 -3.98 -11.90
CA ARG A 82 2.29 -4.26 -10.72
C ARG A 82 3.07 -3.03 -10.28
N HIS A 83 3.45 -2.15 -11.20
CA HIS A 83 4.11 -0.92 -10.85
C HIS A 83 3.13 0.08 -10.19
N THR A 84 1.95 0.23 -10.76
CA THR A 84 0.84 1.03 -10.22
C THR A 84 0.49 0.63 -8.79
N LEU A 85 0.27 -0.66 -8.52
CA LEU A 85 -0.04 -1.18 -7.19
C LEU A 85 1.02 -0.75 -6.15
N ARG A 86 2.31 -0.84 -6.48
CA ARG A 86 3.39 -0.39 -5.59
C ARG A 86 3.39 1.10 -5.32
N LEU A 87 2.99 1.91 -6.30
CA LEU A 87 2.86 3.36 -6.11
C LEU A 87 1.64 3.67 -5.25
N LEU A 88 0.51 3.03 -5.50
CA LEU A 88 -0.71 3.20 -4.69
C LEU A 88 -0.46 2.86 -3.22
N HIS A 89 0.21 1.73 -2.93
CA HIS A 89 0.58 1.40 -1.55
C HIS A 89 1.46 2.44 -0.87
N ARG A 90 2.29 3.16 -1.63
CA ARG A 90 3.16 4.22 -1.10
C ARG A 90 2.40 5.52 -0.88
N TRP A 91 1.55 5.90 -1.83
CA TRP A 91 1.00 7.25 -1.91
C TRP A 91 -0.39 7.38 -1.31
N ILE A 92 -1.20 6.32 -1.22
CA ILE A 92 -2.51 6.39 -0.55
C ILE A 92 -2.37 6.90 0.90
N PRO A 93 -1.44 6.41 1.74
CA PRO A 93 -1.28 6.93 3.10
C PRO A 93 -0.86 8.41 3.17
N GLN A 94 -0.15 8.90 2.15
CA GLN A 94 0.29 10.31 2.07
C GLN A 94 -0.81 11.23 1.54
N TYR A 95 -1.82 10.66 0.89
CA TYR A 95 -2.99 11.34 0.35
C TYR A 95 -4.27 10.67 0.89
N PRO A 96 -4.58 10.80 2.19
CA PRO A 96 -5.75 10.12 2.78
C PRO A 96 -7.07 10.52 2.09
N GLY A 97 -7.15 11.74 1.56
CA GLY A 97 -8.26 12.19 0.72
C GLY A 97 -8.45 11.37 -0.57
N SER A 98 -7.52 10.50 -0.95
CA SER A 98 -7.64 9.61 -2.13
C SER A 98 -8.30 8.28 -1.84
N ILE A 99 -8.52 7.90 -0.57
CA ILE A 99 -9.08 6.59 -0.20
C ILE A 99 -10.45 6.34 -0.85
N HIS A 100 -11.30 7.36 -0.90
CA HIS A 100 -12.61 7.25 -1.55
C HIS A 100 -12.53 6.94 -3.06
N LEU A 101 -11.41 7.24 -3.72
CA LEU A 101 -11.21 6.99 -5.15
C LEU A 101 -10.98 5.51 -5.47
N ILE A 102 -10.54 4.71 -4.49
CA ILE A 102 -10.24 3.29 -4.69
C ILE A 102 -11.44 2.38 -4.40
N LYS A 103 -12.58 2.91 -3.92
CA LYS A 103 -13.76 2.12 -3.50
C LYS A 103 -14.35 1.23 -4.60
N ASP A 104 -14.31 1.70 -5.85
CA ASP A 104 -14.97 1.04 -6.99
C ASP A 104 -14.02 0.07 -7.74
N ILE A 105 -12.83 -0.19 -7.20
CA ILE A 105 -11.85 -1.11 -7.79
C ILE A 105 -12.31 -2.56 -7.59
N GLN A 106 -12.22 -3.38 -8.65
CA GLN A 106 -12.41 -4.83 -8.57
C GLN A 106 -11.16 -5.52 -8.01
N PHE A 107 -10.98 -5.46 -6.69
CA PHE A 107 -9.76 -5.91 -6.01
C PHE A 107 -9.39 -7.38 -6.29
N GLU A 108 -10.40 -8.24 -6.48
CA GLU A 108 -10.26 -9.68 -6.71
C GLU A 108 -9.41 -9.98 -7.95
N THR A 109 -9.42 -9.07 -8.94
CA THR A 109 -8.63 -9.20 -10.17
C THR A 109 -7.11 -9.14 -9.94
N PHE A 110 -6.67 -8.63 -8.79
CA PHE A 110 -5.27 -8.47 -8.43
C PHE A 110 -4.78 -9.47 -7.36
N GLY A 111 -5.61 -10.45 -6.99
CA GLY A 111 -5.28 -11.47 -5.98
C GLY A 111 -4.80 -10.85 -4.66
N SER A 112 -3.71 -11.36 -4.09
CA SER A 112 -3.18 -10.87 -2.81
C SER A 112 -2.81 -9.39 -2.80
N ALA A 113 -2.35 -8.85 -3.95
CA ALA A 113 -2.06 -7.42 -4.05
C ALA A 113 -3.35 -6.58 -4.01
N GLY A 114 -4.45 -7.12 -4.52
CA GLY A 114 -5.79 -6.53 -4.40
C GLY A 114 -6.29 -6.53 -2.96
N THR A 115 -6.13 -7.64 -2.24
CA THR A 115 -6.48 -7.71 -0.81
C THR A 115 -5.71 -6.68 0.03
N LEU A 116 -4.40 -6.53 -0.23
CA LEU A 116 -3.60 -5.49 0.41
C LEU A 116 -4.10 -4.09 0.01
N LEU A 117 -4.41 -3.84 -1.26
CA LEU A 117 -4.88 -2.52 -1.70
C LEU A 117 -6.22 -2.18 -1.04
N LYS A 118 -7.12 -3.16 -0.95
CA LYS A 118 -8.42 -3.05 -0.26
C LYS A 118 -8.26 -2.70 1.21
N ALA A 119 -7.19 -3.17 1.87
CA ALA A 119 -6.93 -2.88 3.28
C ALA A 119 -6.93 -1.36 3.58
N HIS A 120 -6.46 -0.53 2.64
CA HIS A 120 -6.44 0.94 2.79
C HIS A 120 -7.84 1.56 2.94
N LEU A 121 -8.90 0.94 2.42
CA LEU A 121 -10.27 1.44 2.60
C LEU A 121 -10.69 1.45 4.07
N PHE A 122 -10.16 0.52 4.86
CA PHE A 122 -10.54 0.37 6.27
C PHE A 122 -9.85 1.38 7.20
N ALA A 123 -8.95 2.21 6.67
CA ALA A 123 -8.41 3.37 7.39
C ALA A 123 -9.45 4.50 7.50
N ASP A 124 -10.42 4.57 6.58
CA ASP A 124 -11.50 5.55 6.60
C ASP A 124 -12.64 5.07 7.50
N GLU A 125 -12.80 5.74 8.65
CA GLU A 125 -13.86 5.42 9.61
C GLU A 125 -15.27 5.56 9.00
N VAL A 126 -15.48 6.54 8.11
CA VAL A 126 -16.79 6.76 7.47
C VAL A 126 -17.12 5.56 6.57
N PHE A 127 -16.14 5.09 5.81
CA PHE A 127 -16.29 3.89 4.99
C PHE A 127 -16.65 2.67 5.86
N VAL A 128 -15.94 2.46 6.97
CA VAL A 128 -16.19 1.32 7.89
C VAL A 128 -17.59 1.40 8.51
N LYS A 129 -18.02 2.59 8.96
CA LYS A 129 -19.38 2.80 9.51
C LYS A 129 -20.47 2.49 8.49
N SER A 130 -20.30 2.94 7.25
CA SER A 130 -21.29 2.71 6.18
C SER A 130 -21.28 1.28 5.64
N ASN A 131 -20.16 0.55 5.78
CA ASN A 131 -19.95 -0.78 5.19
C ASN A 131 -19.54 -1.81 6.25
N LEU A 132 -20.27 -1.87 7.37
CA LEU A 132 -19.95 -2.76 8.48
C LEU A 132 -19.92 -4.25 8.07
N SER A 133 -20.90 -4.69 7.28
CA SER A 133 -20.96 -6.07 6.78
C SER A 133 -19.72 -6.42 5.96
N GLU A 134 -19.29 -5.52 5.06
CA GLU A 134 -18.09 -5.71 4.26
C GLU A 134 -16.82 -5.74 5.13
N SER A 135 -16.77 -4.90 6.16
CA SER A 135 -15.67 -4.88 7.14
C SER A 135 -15.54 -6.19 7.90
N LEU A 136 -16.67 -6.78 8.30
CA LEU A 136 -16.68 -8.10 8.95
C LEU A 136 -16.28 -9.23 8.00
N VAL A 137 -16.72 -9.19 6.74
CA VAL A 137 -16.31 -10.16 5.71
C VAL A 137 -14.81 -10.07 5.44
N ALA A 138 -14.27 -8.85 5.34
CA ALA A 138 -12.83 -8.65 5.18
C ALA A 138 -12.06 -9.15 6.41
N LEU A 139 -12.54 -8.86 7.62
CA LEU A 139 -11.93 -9.33 8.86
C LEU A 139 -11.90 -10.86 8.94
N ASP A 140 -13.00 -11.53 8.60
CA ASP A 140 -13.11 -12.98 8.60
C ASP A 140 -12.18 -13.63 7.56
N HIS A 141 -12.08 -13.06 6.36
CA HIS A 141 -11.13 -13.51 5.34
C HIS A 141 -9.67 -13.36 5.81
N TRP A 142 -9.32 -12.23 6.44
CA TRP A 142 -7.99 -12.04 7.00
C TRP A 142 -7.68 -13.03 8.12
N LYS A 143 -8.64 -13.24 9.02
CA LYS A 143 -8.54 -14.20 10.11
C LYS A 143 -8.29 -15.62 9.63
N LYS A 144 -9.09 -16.10 8.66
CA LYS A 144 -9.08 -17.50 8.22
C LYS A 144 -7.90 -17.85 7.32
N GLU A 145 -7.51 -16.92 6.45
CA GLU A 145 -6.57 -17.23 5.36
C GLU A 145 -5.46 -16.19 5.21
N PHE A 146 -5.82 -14.90 5.17
CA PHE A 146 -4.88 -13.89 4.71
C PHE A 146 -3.76 -13.57 5.71
N ASN A 147 -3.96 -13.71 7.02
CA ASN A 147 -2.91 -13.48 8.02
C ASN A 147 -1.72 -14.43 7.82
N LEU A 148 -1.99 -15.71 7.52
CA LEU A 148 -0.94 -16.68 7.23
C LEU A 148 -0.27 -16.37 5.89
N HIS A 149 -1.06 -15.99 4.88
CA HIS A 149 -0.53 -15.58 3.58
C HIS A 149 0.34 -14.30 3.68
N TYR A 150 -0.02 -13.38 4.56
CA TYR A 150 0.69 -12.13 4.81
C TYR A 150 2.12 -12.38 5.30
N VAL A 151 2.34 -13.41 6.14
CA VAL A 151 3.69 -13.88 6.51
C VAL A 151 4.51 -14.25 5.26
N THR A 152 3.89 -14.99 4.34
CA THR A 152 4.55 -15.41 3.09
C THR A 152 4.95 -14.20 2.23
N ILE A 153 4.12 -13.16 2.18
CA ILE A 153 4.42 -11.91 1.46
C ILE A 153 5.64 -11.22 2.08
N ILE A 154 5.68 -11.07 3.41
CA ILE A 154 6.81 -10.44 4.10
C ILE A 154 8.08 -11.25 3.92
N GLU A 155 8.03 -12.58 4.08
CA GLU A 155 9.18 -13.45 3.90
C GLU A 155 9.72 -13.39 2.47
N GLU A 156 8.85 -13.27 1.46
CA GLU A 156 9.24 -13.02 0.07
C GLU A 156 9.95 -11.68 -0.08
N ASP A 157 9.41 -10.60 0.46
CA ASP A 157 10.02 -9.28 0.36
C ASP A 157 11.37 -9.20 1.12
N VAL A 158 11.48 -9.82 2.29
CA VAL A 158 12.73 -9.96 3.06
C VAL A 158 13.76 -10.75 2.28
N ARG A 159 13.35 -11.87 1.67
CA ARG A 159 14.26 -12.68 0.86
C ARG A 159 14.72 -11.93 -0.39
N VAL A 160 13.84 -11.18 -1.05
CA VAL A 160 14.21 -10.34 -2.20
C VAL A 160 15.17 -9.24 -1.77
N ALA A 161 14.94 -8.59 -0.64
CA ALA A 161 15.79 -7.52 -0.13
C ALA A 161 17.19 -8.02 0.28
N LEU A 162 17.27 -9.16 0.98
CA LEU A 162 18.51 -9.72 1.50
C LEU A 162 19.31 -10.49 0.45
N LEU A 163 18.64 -11.29 -0.38
CA LEU A 163 19.29 -12.23 -1.30
C LEU A 163 19.27 -11.80 -2.76
N ASN A 164 18.57 -10.71 -3.12
CA ASN A 164 18.29 -10.31 -4.51
C ASN A 164 17.62 -11.42 -5.35
N ALA A 165 17.02 -12.42 -4.70
CA ALA A 165 16.38 -13.56 -5.33
C ALA A 165 14.97 -13.20 -5.80
N LYS A 166 14.85 -12.58 -6.96
CA LYS A 166 13.55 -12.21 -7.56
C LYS A 166 12.92 -13.42 -8.25
N ARG A 167 11.62 -13.61 -8.11
CA ARG A 167 10.85 -14.52 -8.98
C ARG A 167 10.31 -13.78 -10.20
N SER A 168 10.36 -14.44 -11.35
CA SER A 168 9.76 -14.01 -12.60
C SER A 168 8.23 -14.22 -12.56
N LEU A 169 7.50 -13.64 -13.52
CA LEU A 169 6.04 -13.73 -13.61
C LEU A 169 5.54 -15.18 -13.77
N ASP A 170 6.39 -16.07 -14.27
CA ASP A 170 6.13 -17.51 -14.43
C ASP A 170 6.59 -18.34 -13.21
N GLY A 171 6.93 -17.69 -12.09
CA GLY A 171 7.28 -18.36 -10.82
C GLY A 171 8.70 -18.91 -10.74
N ARG A 172 9.48 -18.87 -11.83
CA ARG A 172 10.90 -19.24 -11.87
C ARG A 172 11.77 -18.16 -11.25
N PHE A 173 12.96 -18.51 -10.77
CA PHE A 173 13.94 -17.51 -10.34
C PHE A 173 14.37 -16.65 -11.53
N ALA A 174 14.14 -15.34 -11.43
CA ALA A 174 14.67 -14.38 -12.38
C ALA A 174 16.17 -14.23 -12.17
N ARG A 175 16.92 -13.97 -13.25
CA ARG A 175 18.34 -13.62 -13.13
C ARG A 175 18.49 -12.42 -12.19
N ALA A 176 19.41 -12.53 -11.23
CA ALA A 176 19.74 -11.43 -10.34
C ALA A 176 20.10 -10.19 -11.17
N SER A 177 19.35 -9.10 -11.02
CA SER A 177 19.69 -7.84 -11.67
C SER A 177 20.94 -7.27 -10.99
N SER A 178 21.93 -6.79 -11.77
CA SER A 178 23.10 -6.08 -11.25
C SER A 178 22.74 -4.76 -10.55
N GLU A 179 21.53 -4.23 -10.77
CA GLU A 179 20.93 -3.17 -9.94
C GLU A 179 20.63 -3.71 -8.54
N ARG A 180 21.58 -3.52 -7.63
CA ARG A 180 21.34 -3.57 -6.19
C ARG A 180 20.46 -2.37 -5.83
N SER A 181 19.23 -2.60 -5.38
CA SER A 181 18.49 -1.52 -4.75
C SER A 181 19.17 -1.28 -3.40
N ALA A 182 19.86 -0.14 -3.24
CA ALA A 182 20.55 0.24 -2.00
C ALA A 182 19.57 0.58 -0.85
N LYS A 183 18.36 0.03 -0.88
CA LYS A 183 17.35 0.23 0.15
C LYS A 183 17.64 -0.74 1.28
N PHE A 184 18.16 -0.22 2.38
CA PHE A 184 18.13 -0.91 3.66
C PHE A 184 16.67 -0.98 4.12
N GLY A 185 16.16 -2.20 4.33
CA GLY A 185 14.84 -2.44 4.91
C GLY A 185 13.77 -2.89 3.90
N VAL A 186 12.86 -3.72 4.40
CA VAL A 186 11.60 -4.08 3.74
C VAL A 186 10.53 -3.15 4.28
N ALA A 187 9.87 -2.41 3.40
CA ALA A 187 8.70 -1.63 3.79
C ALA A 187 7.59 -2.60 4.21
N MET A 188 7.05 -2.43 5.42
CA MET A 188 5.98 -3.28 5.92
C MET A 188 4.72 -3.09 5.05
N PRO A 189 4.15 -4.16 4.46
CA PRO A 189 2.91 -4.05 3.71
C PRO A 189 1.76 -3.63 4.63
N VAL A 190 0.75 -2.95 4.08
CA VAL A 190 -0.45 -2.57 4.83
C VAL A 190 -1.17 -3.81 5.39
N HIS A 191 -1.68 -3.71 6.62
CA HIS A 191 -2.39 -4.78 7.29
C HIS A 191 -3.77 -4.32 7.74
N LEU A 192 -4.82 -5.11 7.46
CA LEU A 192 -6.22 -4.75 7.79
C LEU A 192 -6.38 -4.35 9.25
N TYR A 193 -5.81 -5.14 10.17
CA TYR A 193 -6.01 -4.91 11.61
C TYR A 193 -5.38 -3.57 12.06
N GLY A 194 -4.24 -3.19 11.49
CA GLY A 194 -3.64 -1.88 11.74
C GLY A 194 -4.42 -0.74 11.10
N GLN A 195 -5.15 -0.96 10.01
CA GLN A 195 -6.04 0.06 9.45
C GLN A 195 -7.30 0.25 10.31
N LEU A 196 -7.90 -0.84 10.80
CA LEU A 196 -9.04 -0.79 11.71
C LEU A 196 -8.67 -0.17 13.07
N ALA A 197 -7.47 -0.45 13.58
CA ALA A 197 -7.04 0.08 14.88
C ALA A 197 -6.85 1.62 14.90
N GLN A 198 -6.77 2.28 13.73
CA GLN A 198 -6.57 3.74 13.62
C GLN A 198 -7.76 4.59 14.11
N HIS A 199 -8.97 4.03 14.21
CA HIS A 199 -10.16 4.77 14.58
C HIS A 199 -11.05 4.01 15.57
N GLU A 200 -11.97 4.72 16.21
CA GLU A 200 -12.82 4.15 17.27
C GLU A 200 -13.68 3.00 16.77
N THR A 201 -14.34 3.16 15.62
CA THR A 201 -15.22 2.11 15.08
C THR A 201 -14.49 0.81 14.76
N GLY A 202 -13.29 0.89 14.18
CA GLY A 202 -12.49 -0.29 13.85
C GLY A 202 -11.92 -0.97 15.09
N ARG A 203 -11.49 -0.20 16.10
CA ARG A 203 -11.14 -0.74 17.43
C ARG A 203 -12.32 -1.47 18.07
N ASP A 204 -13.51 -0.90 17.99
CA ASP A 204 -14.75 -1.51 18.46
C ASP A 204 -15.04 -2.86 17.77
N ILE A 205 -14.82 -2.95 16.46
CA ILE A 205 -14.95 -4.19 15.70
C ILE A 205 -13.94 -5.23 16.19
N LEU A 206 -12.67 -4.86 16.32
CA LEU A 206 -11.60 -5.75 16.78
C LEU A 206 -11.85 -6.28 18.21
N LEU A 207 -12.37 -5.43 19.10
CA LEU A 207 -12.74 -5.80 20.48
C LEU A 207 -13.95 -6.73 20.50
N LYS A 208 -15.05 -6.39 19.81
CA LYS A 208 -16.28 -7.20 19.80
C LYS A 208 -16.09 -8.58 19.17
N THR A 209 -15.15 -8.69 18.23
CA THR A 209 -14.81 -9.97 17.60
C THR A 209 -13.79 -10.78 18.41
N GLY A 210 -13.19 -10.19 19.46
CA GLY A 210 -12.20 -10.86 20.29
C GLY A 210 -10.92 -11.23 19.53
N GLU A 211 -10.59 -10.52 18.45
CA GLU A 211 -9.45 -10.90 17.61
C GLU A 211 -8.11 -10.71 18.32
N ALA A 212 -7.96 -9.63 19.09
CA ALA A 212 -6.73 -9.40 19.85
C ALA A 212 -6.49 -10.50 20.90
N ASP A 213 -7.54 -10.84 21.67
CA ASP A 213 -7.47 -11.90 22.68
C ASP A 213 -7.17 -13.25 22.05
N ARG A 214 -7.85 -13.60 20.95
CA ARG A 214 -7.59 -14.85 20.20
C ARG A 214 -6.12 -14.96 19.75
N LEU A 215 -5.54 -13.85 19.26
CA LEU A 215 -4.14 -13.83 18.84
C LEU A 215 -3.18 -13.97 20.04
N LEU A 216 -3.49 -13.34 21.18
CA LEU A 216 -2.70 -13.46 22.40
C LEU A 216 -2.75 -14.87 22.99
N ASP A 217 -3.93 -15.49 23.01
CA ASP A 217 -4.14 -16.87 23.44
C ASP A 217 -3.36 -17.83 22.54
N LEU A 218 -3.38 -17.63 21.22
CA LEU A 218 -2.57 -18.41 20.27
C LEU A 218 -1.07 -18.33 20.59
N LEU A 219 -0.56 -17.15 20.99
CA LEU A 219 0.84 -17.01 21.38
C LEU A 219 1.16 -17.66 22.73
N ARG A 220 0.22 -17.61 23.68
CA ARG A 220 0.38 -18.16 25.03
C ARG A 220 0.31 -19.68 25.05
N ASP A 221 -0.62 -20.24 24.30
CA ASP A 221 -0.94 -21.67 24.31
C ASP A 221 -0.12 -22.46 23.29
N SER A 222 0.75 -21.79 22.53
CA SER A 222 1.54 -22.42 21.48
C SER A 222 2.51 -23.46 22.06
N PRO A 223 2.50 -24.71 21.55
CA PRO A 223 3.35 -25.77 22.05
C PRO A 223 4.83 -25.52 21.73
N VAL A 224 5.73 -26.03 22.57
CA VAL A 224 7.17 -26.04 22.27
C VAL A 224 7.65 -27.49 22.33
N PRO A 225 8.31 -28.03 21.28
CA PRO A 225 8.77 -27.37 20.05
C PRO A 225 7.67 -27.19 18.99
N LEU A 226 7.87 -26.18 18.12
CA LEU A 226 6.95 -25.83 17.04
C LEU A 226 7.29 -26.54 15.73
N ASP A 227 6.27 -26.93 14.98
CA ASP A 227 6.40 -27.30 13.58
C ASP A 227 6.42 -26.08 12.62
N VAL A 228 6.55 -26.33 11.32
CA VAL A 228 6.61 -25.27 10.29
C VAL A 228 5.31 -24.48 10.18
N HIS A 229 4.16 -25.15 10.33
CA HIS A 229 2.85 -24.54 10.27
C HIS A 229 2.60 -23.68 11.51
N GLU A 230 2.79 -24.24 12.70
CA GLU A 230 2.65 -23.56 13.99
C GLU A 230 3.57 -22.34 14.07
N THR A 231 4.81 -22.46 13.56
CA THR A 231 5.73 -21.31 13.44
C THR A 231 5.15 -20.19 12.58
N SER A 232 4.48 -20.55 11.48
CA SER A 232 3.87 -19.57 10.57
C SER A 232 2.62 -18.93 11.18
N GLU A 233 1.84 -19.69 11.95
CA GLU A 233 0.70 -19.18 12.72
C GLU A 233 1.15 -18.18 13.79
N ILE A 234 2.20 -18.48 14.56
CA ILE A 234 2.77 -17.54 15.53
C ILE A 234 3.27 -16.28 14.85
N LYS A 235 4.01 -16.40 13.74
CA LYS A 235 4.47 -15.22 12.97
C LYS A 235 3.29 -14.37 12.52
N SER A 236 2.22 -15.01 12.04
CA SER A 236 1.01 -14.30 11.60
C SER A 236 0.37 -13.52 12.75
N ALA A 237 0.31 -14.12 13.95
CA ALA A 237 -0.22 -13.48 15.14
C ALA A 237 0.65 -12.31 15.60
N LEU A 238 1.97 -12.48 15.59
CA LEU A 238 2.92 -11.41 15.94
C LEU A 238 2.82 -10.23 14.97
N TYR A 239 2.73 -10.46 13.66
CA TYR A 239 2.51 -9.36 12.71
C TYR A 239 1.16 -8.68 12.94
N ALA A 240 0.08 -9.44 13.08
CA ALA A 240 -1.25 -8.90 13.28
C ALA A 240 -1.35 -8.05 14.57
N LEU A 241 -0.84 -8.55 15.69
CA LEU A 241 -0.77 -7.81 16.96
C LEU A 241 0.17 -6.60 16.86
N GLY A 242 1.32 -6.75 16.19
CA GLY A 242 2.26 -5.66 15.96
C GLY A 242 1.61 -4.51 15.19
N HIS A 243 0.79 -4.81 14.18
CA HIS A 243 0.02 -3.79 13.44
C HIS A 243 -1.08 -3.14 14.27
N ILE A 244 -1.73 -3.88 15.17
CA ILE A 244 -2.71 -3.29 16.11
C ILE A 244 -2.01 -2.33 17.08
N ALA A 245 -0.88 -2.76 17.66
CA ALA A 245 -0.16 -2.01 18.68
C ALA A 245 0.68 -0.84 18.13
N ALA A 246 1.03 -0.87 16.84
CA ALA A 246 1.80 0.20 16.20
C ALA A 246 0.97 1.48 15.94
N VAL A 247 -0.35 1.44 16.13
CA VAL A 247 -1.19 2.62 16.04
C VAL A 247 -0.98 3.47 17.28
N VAL A 248 -0.38 4.64 17.11
CA VAL A 248 -0.27 5.66 18.16
C VAL A 248 -1.64 6.30 18.33
N ASP A 249 -2.17 6.34 19.56
CA ASP A 249 -3.41 7.07 19.82
C ASP A 249 -3.11 8.58 19.72
N PRO A 250 -3.79 9.35 18.87
CA PRO A 250 -3.57 10.79 18.76
C PRO A 250 -3.71 11.54 20.09
N LYS A 251 -4.44 10.97 21.05
CA LYS A 251 -4.60 11.54 22.40
C LYS A 251 -3.30 11.48 23.21
N GLU A 252 -2.48 10.45 23.03
CA GLU A 252 -1.19 10.33 23.71
C GLU A 252 -0.16 11.34 23.18
N GLU A 253 -0.27 11.75 21.91
CA GLU A 253 0.55 12.84 21.35
C GLU A 253 0.18 14.21 21.92
N SER A 254 -1.11 14.49 22.15
CA SER A 254 -1.54 15.75 22.79
C SER A 254 -1.15 15.83 24.26
N GLU A 255 -1.26 14.74 25.02
CA GLU A 255 -0.85 14.69 26.44
C GLU A 255 0.68 14.77 26.58
N GLY A 256 1.42 14.14 25.67
CA GLY A 256 2.89 14.23 25.61
C GLY A 256 3.43 15.60 25.20
N GLN A 257 2.70 16.35 24.36
CA GLN A 257 3.06 17.73 23.99
C GLN A 257 2.75 18.73 25.11
N GLU A 258 1.61 18.59 25.80
CA GLU A 258 1.28 19.43 26.97
C GLU A 258 2.26 19.21 28.13
N GLU A 259 2.71 17.98 28.41
CA GLU A 259 3.71 17.74 29.47
C GLU A 259 5.09 18.33 29.16
N VAL A 260 5.45 18.47 27.88
CA VAL A 260 6.71 19.10 27.45
C VAL A 260 6.61 20.62 27.55
N GLU A 261 5.50 21.22 27.12
CA GLU A 261 5.26 22.66 27.27
C GLU A 261 5.19 23.12 28.73
N VAL A 262 4.59 22.31 29.62
CA VAL A 262 4.52 22.64 31.07
C VAL A 262 5.91 22.56 31.73
N LYS A 263 6.82 21.70 31.25
CA LYS A 263 8.19 21.62 31.76
C LYS A 263 9.07 22.77 31.26
N ASP A 264 8.89 23.22 30.02
CA ASP A 264 9.61 24.38 29.47
C ASP A 264 9.08 25.73 29.99
N ALA A 265 7.83 25.80 30.45
CA ALA A 265 7.25 26.99 31.09
C ALA A 265 7.64 27.16 32.57
N CYS A 266 8.27 26.14 33.18
CA CYS A 266 8.68 26.13 34.60
C CYS A 266 10.20 26.31 34.82
N LEU A 267 10.95 26.72 33.78
CA LEU A 267 12.38 27.05 33.84
C LEU A 267 12.65 28.53 33.56
#